data_AF-A0A3D5KGG7-F1
#
_entry.id   AF-A0A3D5KGG7-F1
#
_cell.length_a   1.000
_cell.length_b   1.000
_cell.length_c   1.000
_cell.angle_alpha   90.00
_cell.angle_beta   90.00
_cell.angle_gamma   90.00
#
_symmetry.space_group_name_H-M   'P 1'
#
loop_
_entity.id
_entity.type
_entity.pdbx_description
1 polymer ?
#
loop_
_entity_poly.entity_id
_entity_poly.type
_entity_poly.pdbx_seq_one_letter_code
_entity_poly.pdbx_strand_id
1 'polypeptide(L)' 'MAGNNTLFPHETLELKDLLSSDLIIAKKLEQKISMVQDGELKAYIERCLSTKKDSIKAIQAFSGAGESSNQQGS' A
#
# COMPACT_ATOMS: atom_id res chain seq x y z
N MET A 1 -2.80 -18.52 -18.43
CA MET A 1 -3.72 -19.01 -17.38
C MET A 1 -4.00 -17.84 -16.46
N ALA A 2 -5.14 -17.18 -16.62
CA ALA A 2 -5.56 -16.11 -15.71
C ALA A 2 -6.14 -16.78 -14.47
N GLY A 3 -5.38 -16.81 -13.38
CA GLY A 3 -5.88 -17.27 -12.09
C GLY A 3 -6.97 -16.30 -11.64
N ASN A 4 -8.15 -16.83 -11.34
CA ASN A 4 -9.27 -16.03 -10.86
C ASN A 4 -8.86 -15.49 -9.48
N ASN A 5 -8.39 -14.24 -9.42
CA ASN A 5 -7.83 -13.59 -8.23
C ASN A 5 -8.95 -13.16 -7.26
N THR A 6 -9.96 -14.02 -7.11
CA THR A 6 -11.11 -13.80 -6.25
C THR A 6 -10.76 -14.26 -4.85
N LEU A 7 -10.38 -13.31 -4.01
CA LEU A 7 -10.20 -13.52 -2.58
C LEU A 7 -11.54 -13.87 -1.95
N PHE A 8 -11.53 -14.79 -0.99
CA PHE A 8 -12.67 -14.98 -0.11
C PHE A 8 -12.96 -13.69 0.69
N PRO A 9 -14.19 -13.52 1.21
CA PRO A 9 -14.55 -12.30 1.94
C PRO A 9 -13.62 -11.95 3.12
N HIS A 10 -13.12 -12.96 3.85
CA HIS A 10 -12.20 -12.76 4.96
C HIS A 10 -10.80 -12.37 4.47
N GLU A 11 -10.29 -12.98 3.40
CA GLU A 11 -9.01 -12.59 2.77
C GLU A 11 -9.06 -11.16 2.22
N THR A 12 -10.20 -10.74 1.67
CA THR A 12 -10.42 -9.35 1.23
C THR A 12 -10.39 -8.38 2.42
N LEU A 13 -10.96 -8.78 3.56
CA LEU A 13 -10.94 -7.97 4.78
C LEU A 13 -9.52 -7.85 5.33
N GLU A 14 -8.79 -8.96 5.42
CA GLU A 14 -7.39 -8.99 5.85
C GLU A 14 -6.51 -8.11 4.95
N LEU A 15 -6.73 -8.14 3.64
CA LEU A 15 -6.00 -7.30 2.69
C LEU A 15 -6.27 -5.80 2.90
N LYS A 16 -7.52 -5.43 3.20
CA LYS A 16 -7.91 -4.05 3.52
C LYS A 16 -7.30 -3.58 4.84
N ASP A 17 -7.24 -4.45 5.84
CA ASP A 17 -6.63 -4.15 7.13
C ASP A 17 -5.11 -3.97 6.98
N LEU A 18 -4.47 -4.83 6.19
CA LEU A 18 -3.06 -4.72 5.84
C LEU A 18 -2.75 -3.40 5.11
N LEU A 19 -3.55 -3.04 4.09
CA LEU A 19 -3.42 -1.78 3.38
C LEU A 19 -3.59 -0.58 4.32
N SER A 20 -4.60 -0.62 5.19
CA SER A 20 -4.89 0.46 6.14
C SER A 20 -3.75 0.65 7.13
N SER A 21 -3.18 -0.44 7.64
CA SER A 21 -2.02 -0.43 8.53
C SER A 21 -0.81 0.25 7.85
N ASP A 22 -0.48 -0.14 6.62
CA ASP A 22 0.64 0.43 5.89
C ASP A 22 0.43 1.92 5.55
N LEU A 23 -0.80 2.33 5.19
CA LEU A 23 -1.16 3.74 5.00
C LEU A 23 -0.97 4.57 6.26
N ILE A 24 -1.39 4.06 7.42
CA ILE A 24 -1.23 4.73 8.72
C ILE A 24 0.25 4.90 9.05
N ILE A 25 1.06 3.84 8.86
CA ILE A 25 2.50 3.90 9.14
C ILE A 25 3.19 4.89 8.21
N ALA A 26 2.91 4.86 6.90
CA ALA A 26 3.50 5.79 5.94
C ALA A 26 3.23 7.25 6.32
N LYS A 27 1.98 7.59 6.67
CA LYS A 27 1.60 8.94 7.14
C LYS A 27 2.36 9.36 8.40
N LYS A 28 2.52 8.44 9.36
CA LYS A 28 3.28 8.72 10.59
C LYS A 28 4.76 8.99 10.30
N LEU A 29 5.37 8.24 9.37
CA LEU A 29 6.76 8.46 8.95
C LEU A 29 6.91 9.80 8.22
N GLU A 30 5.99 10.14 7.32
CA GLU A 30 5.96 11.43 6.61
C GLU A 30 5.84 12.62 7.56
N GLN A 31 5.04 12.51 8.61
CA GLN A 31 4.90 13.58 9.61
C GLN A 31 6.16 13.74 10.47
N LYS A 32 6.84 12.64 10.78
CA LYS A 32 7.99 12.65 11.70
C LYS A 32 9.29 13.05 11.01
N ILE A 33 9.44 12.81 9.71
CA ILE A 33 10.70 13.03 8.98
C ILE A 33 11.21 14.49 9.08
N SER A 34 10.29 15.47 9.12
CA SER A 34 10.64 16.89 9.22
C SER A 34 11.15 17.29 10.61
N MET A 35 10.87 16.48 11.62
CA MET A 35 11.31 16.69 13.00
C MET A 35 12.67 16.04 13.30
N VAL A 36 13.18 15.20 12.39
CA VAL A 36 14.43 14.46 12.57
C VAL A 36 15.60 15.28 12.07
N GLN A 37 16.49 15.67 12.99
CA GLN A 37 17.68 16.45 12.69
C GLN A 37 18.90 15.58 12.37
N ASP A 38 18.93 14.36 12.90
CA ASP A 38 20.00 13.40 12.65
C ASP A 38 19.92 12.86 11.21
N GLY A 39 21.01 13.03 10.46
CA GLY A 39 21.04 12.73 9.03
C GLY A 39 20.92 11.24 8.72
N GLU A 40 21.52 10.38 9.55
CA GLU A 40 21.48 8.93 9.36
C GLU A 40 20.09 8.38 9.68
N LEU A 41 19.51 8.80 10.81
CA LEU A 41 18.15 8.44 11.20
C LEU A 41 17.12 8.94 10.18
N LYS A 42 17.31 10.14 9.63
CA LYS A 42 16.45 10.68 8.57
C LYS A 42 16.50 9.80 7.32
N ALA A 43 17.70 9.47 6.83
CA ALA A 43 17.88 8.60 5.67
C ALA A 43 17.28 7.20 5.89
N TYR A 44 17.40 6.67 7.12
CA TYR A 44 16.75 5.42 7.50
C TYR A 44 15.21 5.51 7.44
N ILE A 45 14.63 6.58 7.97
CA ILE A 45 13.18 6.83 7.93
C ILE A 45 12.68 7.02 6.49
N GLU A 46 13.44 7.72 5.65
CA GLU A 46 13.14 7.86 4.21
C GLU A 46 13.08 6.50 3.51
N ARG A 47 14.05 5.62 3.80
CA ARG A 47 14.05 4.25 3.28
C ARG A 47 12.83 3.46 3.75
N CYS A 48 12.50 3.52 5.04
CA CYS A 48 11.32 2.87 5.59
C CYS A 48 10.04 3.37 4.91
N LEU A 49 9.92 4.68 4.71
CA LEU A 49 8.79 5.30 4.03
C LEU A 49 8.68 4.82 2.58
N SER A 50 9.80 4.75 1.85
CA SER A 50 9.83 4.23 0.49
C SER A 50 9.33 2.79 0.44
N THR A 51 9.85 1.91 1.32
CA THR A 51 9.40 0.52 1.41
C THR A 51 7.90 0.41 1.68
N LYS A 52 7.35 1.25 2.58
CA LYS A 52 5.90 1.27 2.86
C LYS A 52 5.08 1.72 1.66
N LYS A 53 5.55 2.72 0.91
CA LYS A 53 4.88 3.17 -0.34
C LYS A 53 4.87 2.06 -1.40
N ASP A 54 5.94 1.30 -1.51
CA ASP A 54 6.01 0.20 -2.49
C ASP A 54 5.11 -0.98 -2.09
N SER A 55 5.02 -1.27 -0.79
CA SER A 55 4.04 -2.25 -0.25
C SER A 55 2.60 -1.85 -0.58
N ILE A 56 2.24 -0.59 -0.36
CA ILE A 56 0.91 -0.05 -0.68
C ILE A 56 0.59 -0.24 -2.17
N LYS A 57 1.53 0.12 -3.07
CA LYS A 57 1.34 -0.05 -4.52
C LYS A 57 1.14 -1.51 -4.88
N ALA A 58 1.91 -2.42 -4.28
CA ALA A 58 1.80 -3.85 -4.52
C ALA A 58 0.43 -4.39 -4.09
N ILE A 59 -0.05 -3.99 -2.91
CA ILE A 59 -1.39 -4.38 -2.41
C ILE A 59 -2.51 -3.82 -3.30
N GLN A 60 -2.40 -2.57 -3.73
CA GLN A 60 -3.37 -1.95 -4.64
C GLN A 60 -3.41 -2.61 -6.02
N ALA A 61 -2.24 -2.93 -6.57
CA ALA A 61 -2.13 -3.67 -7.83
C ALA A 61 -2.73 -5.08 -7.71
N PHE A 62 -2.45 -5.77 -6.60
CA PHE A 62 -3.01 -7.09 -6.32
C PHE A 62 -4.54 -7.07 -6.19
N SER A 63 -5.10 -6.00 -5.61
CA SER A 63 -6.55 -5.83 -5.38
C SER A 63 -7.35 -5.50 -6.65
N GLY A 64 -6.72 -5.34 -7.81
CA GLY A 64 -7.42 -5.00 -9.06
C GLY A 64 -7.92 -3.56 -9.13
N ALA A 65 -7.43 -2.65 -8.27
CA ALA A 65 -7.82 -1.24 -8.25
C ALA A 65 -7.39 -0.43 -9.52
N GLY A 66 -6.93 -1.12 -10.58
CA GLY A 66 -6.61 -0.58 -11.90
C GLY A 66 -7.39 -1.18 -13.07
N GLU A 67 -8.27 -2.17 -12.88
CA GLU A 67 -8.97 -2.87 -13.98
C GLU A 67 -10.49 -2.97 -13.73
N SER A 68 -11.16 -1.84 -13.54
CA SER A 68 -12.63 -1.76 -13.55
C SER A 68 -13.10 -0.58 -14.39
N SER A 69 -12.63 -0.52 -15.63
CA SER A 69 -13.22 0.31 -16.67
C SER A 69 -13.26 -0.51 -17.94
N ASN A 70 -14.46 -0.64 -18.52
CA ASN A 70 -14.74 -1.18 -19.84
C ASN A 70 -15.20 -2.65 -19.93
N GLN A 71 -16.41 -2.93 -19.41
CA GLN A 71 -17.39 -3.71 -20.15
C GLN A 71 -18.77 -3.05 -20.00
N GLN A 72 -19.07 -2.13 -20.91
CA GLN A 72 -20.43 -1.70 -21.21
C GLN A 72 -20.54 -1.65 -22.74
N GLY A 73 -21.40 -2.50 -23.31
CA GLY A 73 -21.70 -2.45 -24.74
C GLY A 73 -21.88 -3.82 -25.40
N SER A 74 -23.09 -4.38 -25.25
CA SER A 74 -23.81 -5.08 -26.33
C SER A 74 -25.29 -4.99 -26.03
#